data_AF-A0A286AN40-F1
#
_entry.id   AF-A0A286AN40-F1
#
_cell.length_a   1.000
_cell.length_b   1.000
_cell.length_c   1.000
_cell.angle_alpha   90.00
_cell.angle_beta   90.00
_cell.angle_gamma   90.00
#
_symmetry.space_group_name_H-M   'P 1'
#
loop_
_entity.id
_entity.type
_entity.pdbx_description
1 polymer ?
#
loop_
_entity_poly.entity_id
_entity_poly.type
_entity_poly.pdbx_seq_one_letter_code
_entity_poly.pdbx_strand_id
1 'polypeptide(L)'
;MKTPNIIAAAVLLLLAASGVQAQGAQQGFEPVQPLRAVTSRSDVVAGADAAARGGNVYGDVVAAPLVSRPSSLDRASVRAQAVAAAHAPNQNLDRRAFVNSEVPPQFQASQR
;
A
#
# COMPACT_ATOMS: atom_id res chain seq x y z
N MET A 1 24.15 58.21 29.40
CA MET A 1 24.25 57.15 28.37
C MET A 1 24.42 55.76 28.98
N LYS A 2 23.45 55.25 29.76
CA LYS A 2 23.56 53.90 30.35
C LYS A 2 22.22 53.15 30.40
N THR A 3 21.14 53.84 30.73
CA THR A 3 19.77 53.30 30.77
C THR A 3 19.18 52.86 29.42
N PRO A 4 19.29 53.62 28.30
CA PRO A 4 18.66 53.19 27.04
C PRO A 4 19.32 51.94 26.45
N ASN A 5 20.64 51.76 26.65
CA ASN A 5 21.37 50.60 26.15
C ASN A 5 21.04 49.33 26.94
N ILE A 6 20.77 49.46 28.24
CA ILE A 6 20.35 48.33 29.09
C ILE A 6 18.94 47.87 28.70
N ILE A 7 18.03 48.81 28.42
CA ILE A 7 16.67 48.49 27.95
C ILE A 7 16.72 47.81 26.59
N ALA A 8 17.52 48.31 25.65
CA ALA A 8 17.69 47.69 24.34
C ALA A 8 18.26 46.26 24.42
N ALA A 9 19.24 46.03 25.30
CA ALA A 9 19.81 44.71 25.53
C ALA A 9 18.79 43.74 26.18
N ALA A 10 17.99 44.21 27.13
CA ALA A 10 16.96 43.41 27.79
C ALA A 10 15.84 42.99 26.81
N VAL A 11 15.43 43.90 25.92
CA VAL A 11 14.45 43.58 24.88
C VAL A 11 15.01 42.58 23.87
N LEU A 12 16.27 42.72 23.48
CA LEU A 12 16.94 41.78 22.57
C LEU A 12 17.09 40.37 23.19
N LEU A 13 17.39 40.29 24.49
CA LEU A 13 17.45 39.04 25.25
C LEU A 13 16.08 38.38 25.40
N LEU A 14 15.01 39.15 25.64
CA LEU A 14 13.64 38.64 25.69
C LEU A 14 13.17 38.11 24.32
N LEU A 15 13.57 38.77 23.23
CA LEU A 15 13.24 38.34 21.86
C LEU A 15 14.07 37.12 21.41
N ALA A 16 15.30 36.96 21.93
CA ALA A 16 16.11 35.76 21.68
C ALA A 16 15.60 34.55 22.47
N ALA A 17 15.04 34.74 23.67
CA ALA A 17 14.48 33.67 24.49
C ALA A 17 13.14 33.12 23.95
N SER A 18 12.37 33.93 23.21
CA SER A 18 11.15 33.45 22.53
C SER A 18 11.43 32.66 21.23
N GLY A 19 12.69 32.60 20.78
CA GLY A 19 13.11 31.78 19.64
C GLY A 19 13.24 30.28 19.96
N VAL A 20 13.19 29.87 21.24
CA VAL A 20 13.38 28.46 21.66
C VAL A 20 12.03 27.76 21.91
N GLN A 21 11.02 28.07 21.09
CA GLN A 21 9.76 27.29 21.03
C GLN A 21 9.54 26.68 19.63
N ALA A 22 10.50 26.84 18.72
CA ALA A 22 10.49 26.19 17.42
C ALA A 22 11.85 25.56 17.13
N GLN A 23 12.25 24.57 17.94
CA GLN A 23 13.19 23.56 17.44
C GLN A 23 12.43 22.73 16.40
N GLY A 24 12.38 23.25 15.17
CA GLY A 24 11.70 22.60 14.06
C GLY A 24 12.02 23.24 12.70
N ALA A 25 12.60 24.43 12.69
CA ALA A 25 12.91 25.15 11.46
C ALA A 25 14.42 25.26 11.20
N GLN A 26 15.17 24.17 11.37
CA GLN A 26 16.54 24.07 10.84
C GLN A 26 16.75 22.64 10.30
N GLN A 27 16.33 22.47 9.05
CA GLN A 27 16.58 21.33 8.17
C GLN A 27 15.83 20.03 8.48
N GLY A 28 14.84 19.71 7.64
CA GLY A 28 14.39 18.34 7.39
C GLY A 28 13.43 17.75 8.42
N PHE A 29 12.35 17.17 7.89
CA PHE A 29 11.36 16.37 8.61
C PHE A 29 10.36 17.15 9.48
N GLU A 30 9.21 17.46 8.88
CA GLU A 30 7.97 17.63 9.65
C GLU A 30 7.69 16.27 10.32
N PRO A 31 7.68 16.18 11.67
CA PRO A 31 7.35 14.92 12.32
C PRO A 31 5.93 14.53 11.91
N VAL A 32 5.76 13.30 11.42
CA VAL A 32 4.43 12.75 11.12
C VAL A 32 3.58 12.94 12.37
N GLN A 33 2.49 13.70 12.24
CA GLN A 33 1.61 13.94 13.37
C GLN A 33 1.21 12.59 13.98
N PRO A 34 1.35 12.40 15.30
CA PRO A 34 1.01 11.13 15.92
C PRO A 34 -0.46 10.83 15.65
N LEU A 35 -0.75 9.59 15.27
CA LEU A 35 -2.13 9.12 15.08
C LEU A 35 -2.91 9.40 16.38
N ARG A 36 -3.84 10.35 16.33
CA ARG A 36 -4.80 10.56 17.41
C ARG A 36 -5.88 9.50 17.29
N ALA A 37 -5.99 8.65 18.30
CA ALA A 37 -7.13 7.76 18.42
C ALA A 37 -8.41 8.61 18.53
N VAL A 38 -9.32 8.45 17.57
CA VAL A 38 -10.61 9.17 17.52
C VAL A 38 -11.65 8.51 18.44
N THR A 39 -11.38 7.29 18.92
CA THR A 39 -12.26 6.49 19.77
C THR A 39 -11.50 5.90 20.97
N SER A 40 -12.17 5.81 22.13
CA SER A 40 -11.60 5.19 23.32
C SER A 40 -11.80 3.67 23.29
N ARG A 41 -11.00 2.92 24.06
CA ARG A 41 -11.17 1.46 24.17
C ARG A 41 -12.55 1.08 24.71
N SER A 42 -13.11 1.87 25.65
CA SER A 42 -14.44 1.62 26.19
C SER A 42 -15.53 1.79 25.12
N ASP A 43 -15.38 2.77 24.23
CA ASP A 43 -16.35 2.98 23.14
C ASP A 43 -16.33 1.83 22.13
N VAL A 44 -15.13 1.31 21.82
CA VAL A 44 -14.96 0.13 20.97
C VAL A 44 -15.61 -1.10 21.59
N VAL A 45 -15.42 -1.33 22.89
CA VAL A 45 -16.06 -2.44 23.61
C VAL A 45 -17.57 -2.32 23.58
N ALA A 46 -18.12 -1.14 23.91
CA ALA A 46 -19.55 -0.90 23.88
C ALA A 46 -20.16 -1.10 22.47
N GLY A 47 -19.46 -0.64 21.43
CA GLY A 47 -19.87 -0.86 20.04
C GLY A 47 -19.84 -2.33 19.62
N ALA A 48 -18.81 -3.06 20.04
CA ALA A 48 -18.69 -4.50 19.77
C ALA A 48 -19.80 -5.31 20.46
N ASP A 49 -20.12 -5.01 21.72
CA ASP A 49 -21.20 -5.67 22.45
C ASP A 49 -22.57 -5.41 21.81
N ALA A 50 -22.81 -4.17 21.35
CA ALA A 50 -24.03 -3.83 20.62
C ALA A 50 -24.13 -4.59 19.29
N ALA A 51 -23.04 -4.65 18.52
CA ALA A 51 -22.98 -5.40 17.26
C ALA A 51 -23.19 -6.90 17.46
N ALA A 52 -22.58 -7.49 18.48
CA ALA A 52 -22.75 -8.92 18.81
C ALA A 52 -24.20 -9.27 19.18
N ARG A 53 -24.92 -8.35 19.85
CA ARG A 53 -26.34 -8.51 20.18
C ARG A 53 -27.27 -8.25 19.00
N GLY A 54 -26.80 -7.55 17.95
CA GLY A 54 -27.58 -7.23 16.76
C GLY A 54 -27.90 -8.42 15.86
N GLY A 55 -27.28 -9.58 16.10
CA GLY A 55 -27.49 -10.79 15.28
C GLY A 55 -26.79 -10.72 13.91
N ASN A 56 -26.96 -11.77 13.10
CA ASN A 56 -26.39 -11.80 11.75
C ASN A 56 -27.21 -10.88 10.82
N VAL A 57 -26.62 -9.75 10.42
CA VAL A 57 -27.23 -8.78 9.47
C VAL A 57 -27.55 -9.42 8.11
N TYR A 58 -26.92 -10.54 7.78
CA TYR A 58 -27.15 -11.31 6.56
C TYR A 58 -27.84 -12.66 6.82
N GLY A 59 -28.48 -12.84 7.98
CA GLY A 59 -29.09 -14.11 8.38
C GLY A 59 -30.27 -14.55 7.51
N ASP A 60 -30.89 -13.61 6.80
CA ASP A 60 -31.96 -13.81 5.82
C ASP A 60 -31.45 -14.04 4.39
N VAL A 61 -30.15 -13.83 4.14
CA VAL A 61 -29.55 -14.03 2.82
C VAL A 61 -29.33 -15.52 2.59
N VAL A 62 -30.14 -16.10 1.72
CA VAL A 62 -29.83 -17.39 1.11
C VAL A 62 -28.66 -17.18 0.15
N ALA A 63 -27.47 -17.66 0.51
CA ALA A 63 -26.33 -17.65 -0.41
C ALA A 63 -26.72 -18.37 -1.71
N ALA A 64 -26.52 -17.70 -2.85
CA ALA A 64 -26.72 -18.33 -4.13
C ALA A 64 -25.89 -19.63 -4.19
N PRO A 65 -26.46 -20.75 -4.65
CA PRO A 65 -25.72 -22.00 -4.70
C PRO A 65 -24.46 -21.81 -5.55
N LEU A 66 -23.34 -22.34 -5.07
CA LEU A 66 -22.09 -22.36 -5.83
C LEU A 66 -22.31 -23.16 -7.12
N VAL A 67 -22.47 -22.45 -8.24
CA VAL A 67 -22.57 -23.06 -9.56
C VAL A 67 -21.16 -23.41 -10.02
N SER A 68 -20.81 -24.70 -9.95
CA SER A 68 -19.61 -25.21 -10.60
C SER A 68 -19.80 -25.17 -12.11
N ARG A 69 -18.94 -24.40 -12.80
CA ARG A 69 -18.86 -24.41 -14.26
C ARG A 69 -17.65 -25.24 -14.67
N PRO A 70 -17.84 -26.51 -15.07
CA PRO A 70 -16.72 -27.33 -15.51
C PRO A 70 -16.10 -26.76 -16.78
N SER A 71 -14.79 -26.97 -16.94
CA SER A 71 -14.10 -26.71 -18.21
C SER A 71 -14.73 -27.55 -19.32
N SER A 72 -14.82 -26.99 -20.53
CA SER A 72 -15.20 -27.73 -21.74
C SER A 72 -14.06 -28.58 -22.32
N LEU A 73 -12.83 -28.41 -21.81
CA LEU A 73 -11.65 -29.18 -22.22
C LEU A 73 -11.44 -30.39 -21.33
N ASP A 74 -11.05 -31.51 -21.92
CA ASP A 74 -10.63 -32.69 -21.18
C ASP A 74 -9.25 -32.48 -20.52
N ARG A 75 -8.96 -33.22 -19.45
CA ARG A 75 -7.70 -33.07 -18.70
C ARG A 75 -6.47 -33.39 -19.56
N ALA A 76 -6.58 -34.33 -20.50
CA ALA A 76 -5.44 -34.75 -21.32
C ALA A 76 -5.08 -33.67 -22.34
N SER A 77 -6.07 -33.01 -22.96
CA SER A 77 -5.81 -31.86 -23.83
C SER A 77 -5.18 -30.69 -23.09
N VAL A 78 -5.68 -30.35 -21.90
CA VAL A 78 -5.05 -29.31 -21.05
C VAL A 78 -3.60 -29.69 -20.71
N ARG A 79 -3.34 -30.95 -20.36
CA ARG A 79 -1.97 -31.42 -20.08
C ARG A 79 -1.08 -31.31 -21.31
N ALA A 80 -1.56 -31.72 -22.49
CA ALA A 80 -0.80 -31.64 -23.73
C ALA A 80 -0.46 -30.18 -24.09
N GLN A 81 -1.43 -29.27 -23.95
CA GLN A 81 -1.22 -27.83 -24.16
C GLN A 81 -0.19 -27.25 -23.19
N ALA A 82 -0.29 -27.61 -21.90
CA ALA A 82 0.66 -27.14 -20.89
C ALA A 82 2.10 -27.63 -21.17
N VAL A 83 2.26 -28.89 -21.57
CA VAL A 83 3.56 -29.45 -21.96
C VAL A 83 4.10 -28.71 -23.19
N ALA A 84 3.30 -28.51 -24.23
CA ALA A 84 3.72 -27.78 -25.42
C ALA A 84 4.15 -26.34 -25.10
N ALA A 85 3.39 -25.64 -24.26
CA ALA A 85 3.72 -24.29 -23.82
C ALA A 85 5.03 -24.24 -23.01
N ALA A 86 5.26 -25.22 -22.12
CA ALA A 86 6.49 -25.31 -21.33
C ALA A 86 7.74 -25.58 -22.18
N HIS A 87 7.57 -26.27 -23.33
CA HIS A 87 8.65 -26.52 -24.28
C HIS A 87 8.83 -25.40 -25.32
N ALA A 88 8.06 -24.31 -25.24
CA ALA A 88 8.22 -23.19 -26.17
C ALA A 88 9.60 -22.51 -25.97
N PRO A 89 10.35 -22.26 -27.05
CA PRO A 89 11.76 -21.85 -27.02
C PRO A 89 12.02 -20.46 -26.39
N ASN A 90 10.98 -19.73 -26.00
CA ASN A 90 11.02 -18.39 -25.42
C ASN A 90 9.98 -18.19 -24.30
N GLN A 91 9.50 -19.27 -23.67
CA GLN A 91 8.49 -19.21 -22.60
C GLN A 91 8.91 -18.36 -21.38
N ASN A 92 10.21 -18.21 -21.12
CA ASN A 92 10.74 -17.44 -19.99
C ASN A 92 11.54 -16.19 -20.41
N LEU A 93 11.56 -15.83 -21.69
CA LEU A 93 12.39 -14.75 -22.21
C LEU A 93 11.53 -13.59 -22.69
N ASP A 94 11.75 -12.42 -22.12
CA ASP A 94 11.26 -11.17 -22.70
C ASP A 94 12.05 -10.85 -23.98
N ARG A 95 11.43 -10.16 -24.94
CA ARG A 95 12.09 -9.73 -26.18
C ARG A 95 13.36 -8.91 -25.90
N ARG A 96 13.40 -8.17 -24.79
CA ARG A 96 14.56 -7.36 -24.36
C ARG A 96 15.76 -8.20 -23.91
N ALA A 97 15.58 -9.51 -23.71
CA ALA A 97 16.70 -10.41 -23.43
C ALA A 97 17.59 -10.64 -24.67
N PHE A 98 17.10 -10.30 -25.87
CA PHE A 98 17.86 -10.42 -27.10
C PHE A 98 18.56 -9.11 -27.47
N VAL A 99 19.68 -9.21 -28.19
CA VAL A 99 20.43 -8.05 -28.70
C VAL A 99 19.51 -7.17 -29.55
N ASN A 100 19.54 -5.85 -29.32
CA ASN A 100 18.65 -4.87 -29.96
C ASN A 100 17.15 -5.15 -29.80
N SER A 101 16.76 -5.99 -28.83
CA SER A 101 15.37 -6.48 -28.70
C SER A 101 14.87 -7.21 -29.95
N GLU A 102 15.75 -7.86 -30.72
CA GLU A 102 15.39 -8.59 -31.93
C GLU A 102 15.36 -10.10 -31.65
N VAL A 103 14.18 -10.71 -31.75
CA VAL A 103 14.02 -12.17 -31.52
C VAL A 103 14.50 -12.93 -32.75
N PRO A 104 15.51 -13.81 -32.63
CA PRO A 104 15.99 -14.57 -33.78
C PRO A 104 14.90 -15.49 -34.37
N PRO A 105 14.90 -15.77 -35.69
CA PRO A 105 13.83 -16.54 -36.35
C PRO A 105 13.55 -17.91 -35.73
N GLN A 106 14.58 -18.59 -35.21
CA GLN A 106 14.44 -19.87 -34.51
C GLN A 106 13.61 -19.80 -33.22
N PHE A 107 13.39 -18.60 -32.66
CA PHE A 107 12.56 -18.34 -31.49
C PHE A 107 11.18 -17.72 -31.85
N GLN A 108 10.89 -17.46 -33.12
CA GLN A 108 9.62 -16.83 -33.53
C GLN A 108 8.47 -17.85 -33.71
N ALA A 109 8.78 -19.15 -33.78
CA ALA A 109 7.87 -20.20 -34.24
C ALA A 109 6.77 -20.65 -33.27
N SER A 110 6.52 -19.93 -32.18
CA SER A 110 5.59 -20.40 -31.12
C SER A 110 4.41 -19.46 -30.83
N GLN A 111 4.15 -18.46 -31.68
CA GLN A 111 3.05 -17.50 -31.53
C GLN A 111 1.82 -17.77 -32.42
N ARG A 112 1.58 -19.01 -32.87
CA ARG A 112 0.32 -19.37 -33.54
C ARG A 112 -0.67 -20.01 -32.61
#